data_AF-A0A964A272-F1
#
_entry.id   AF-A0A964A272-F1
#
_cell.length_a   1.000
_cell.length_b   1.000
_cell.length_c   1.000
_cell.angle_alpha   90.00
_cell.angle_beta   90.00
_cell.angle_gamma   90.00
#
_symmetry.space_group_name_H-M   'P 1'
#
loop_
_entity.id
_entity.type
_entity.pdbx_description
1 polymer ?
#
loop_
_entity_poly.entity_id
_entity_poly.type
_entity_poly.pdbx_seq_one_letter_code
_entity_poly.pdbx_strand_id
1 'polypeptide(L)' 'MTRYDKDTEELMILFFDNLREKDQRHYAAVEAKKLGHGGQQYISELFGISVRTIERGIEELEKKS' A
#
# COMPACT_ATOMS: atom_id res chain seq x y z
N MET A 1 1.33 -13.56 -7.17
CA MET A 1 1.93 -12.36 -6.56
C MET A 1 3.30 -12.74 -6.04
N THR A 2 4.31 -11.94 -6.37
CA THR A 2 5.68 -12.09 -5.87
C THR A 2 5.90 -11.03 -4.81
N ARG A 3 6.29 -11.43 -3.59
CA ARG A 3 6.61 -10.48 -2.51
C ARG A 3 7.89 -9.71 -2.83
N TYR A 4 8.02 -8.52 -2.29
CA TYR A 4 9.28 -7.79 -2.31
C TYR A 4 10.33 -8.55 -1.49
N ASP A 5 11.61 -8.36 -1.80
CA ASP A 5 12.69 -8.80 -0.92
C ASP A 5 12.70 -7.96 0.37
N LYS A 6 13.39 -8.46 1.39
CA LYS A 6 13.40 -7.84 2.72
C LYS A 6 13.96 -6.43 2.73
N ASP A 7 15.04 -6.19 1.98
CA ASP A 7 15.68 -4.88 1.91
C ASP A 7 14.70 -3.84 1.33
N THR A 8 13.93 -4.25 0.31
CA THR A 8 12.86 -3.44 -0.25
C THR A 8 11.72 -3.23 0.74
N GLU A 9 11.26 -4.27 1.43
CA GLU A 9 10.20 -4.16 2.47
C GLU A 9 10.59 -3.16 3.57
N GLU A 10 11.84 -3.18 4.05
CA GLU A 10 12.34 -2.26 5.06
C GLU A 10 12.33 -0.80 4.59
N LEU A 11 12.79 -0.55 3.35
CA LEU A 11 12.74 0.79 2.76
C LEU A 11 11.31 1.28 2.56
N MET A 12 10.40 0.40 2.16
CA MET A 12 8.99 0.72 1.99
C MET A 12 8.34 1.11 3.32
N ILE A 13 8.62 0.37 4.40
CA ILE A 13 8.11 0.69 5.75
C ILE A 13 8.66 2.04 6.20
N LEU A 14 9.97 2.27 6.10
CA LEU A 14 10.59 3.53 6.49
C LEU A 14 9.98 4.71 5.73
N PHE A 15 9.73 4.55 4.43
CA PHE A 15 9.07 5.59 3.63
C PHE A 15 7.62 5.81 4.10
N PHE A 16 6.86 4.73 4.27
CA PHE A 16 5.46 4.76 4.69
C PHE A 16 5.26 5.48 6.02
N ASP A 17 6.14 5.25 7.00
CA ASP A 17 6.07 5.86 8.33
C ASP A 17 6.28 7.38 8.32
N ASN A 18 6.93 7.91 7.28
CA ASN A 18 7.16 9.35 7.11
C ASN A 18 6.02 10.05 6.34
N LEU A 19 5.04 9.31 5.82
CA LEU A 19 3.92 9.86 5.06
C LEU A 19 2.79 10.33 5.98
N ARG A 20 1.99 11.28 5.48
CA ARG A 20 0.71 11.66 6.11
C ARG A 20 -0.35 10.61 5.79
N GLU A 21 -1.41 10.52 6.59
CA GLU A 21 -2.46 9.49 6.47
C GLU A 21 -3.01 9.34 5.03
N LYS A 22 -3.25 10.47 4.32
CA LYS A 22 -3.70 10.44 2.93
C LYS A 22 -2.67 9.81 1.99
N ASP A 23 -1.41 10.20 2.14
CA ASP A 23 -0.33 9.73 1.28
C ASP A 23 0.02 8.28 1.59
N GLN A 24 -0.06 7.86 2.86
CA GLN A 24 0.02 6.46 3.28
C GLN A 24 -1.04 5.61 2.57
N ARG A 25 -2.30 6.05 2.61
CA ARG A 25 -3.43 5.37 1.96
C ARG A 25 -3.20 5.20 0.47
N HIS A 26 -2.79 6.27 -0.20
CA HIS A 26 -2.51 6.26 -1.64
C HIS A 26 -1.31 5.41 -2.00
N TYR A 27 -0.23 5.49 -1.22
CA TYR A 27 0.97 4.70 -1.47
C TYR A 27 0.66 3.19 -1.34
N ALA A 28 -0.01 2.79 -0.26
CA ALA A 28 -0.44 1.40 -0.08
C ALA A 28 -1.35 0.91 -1.23
N ALA A 29 -2.26 1.77 -1.71
CA ALA A 29 -3.11 1.47 -2.86
C ALA A 29 -2.31 1.22 -4.15
N VAL A 30 -1.31 2.06 -4.42
CA VAL A 30 -0.43 1.92 -5.59
C VAL A 30 0.37 0.62 -5.51
N GLU A 31 1.00 0.34 -4.37
CA GLU A 31 1.79 -0.88 -4.19
C GLU A 31 0.95 -2.14 -4.27
N ALA A 32 -0.24 -2.14 -3.66
CA ALA A 32 -1.18 -3.26 -3.76
C ALA A 32 -1.61 -3.52 -5.20
N LYS A 33 -1.84 -2.47 -6.00
CA LYS A 33 -2.20 -2.62 -7.42
C LYS A 33 -1.07 -3.20 -8.27
N LYS A 34 0.19 -2.82 -8.02
CA LYS A 34 1.35 -3.37 -8.73
C LYS A 34 1.46 -4.89 -8.57
N LEU A 35 1.08 -5.40 -7.40
CA LEU A 35 1.21 -6.81 -7.03
C LEU A 35 0.05 -7.70 -7.49
N GLY A 36 -1.08 -7.11 -7.89
CA GLY A 36 -2.27 -7.83 -8.38
C GLY A 36 -2.97 -8.66 -7.30
N HIS A 37 -3.48 -9.84 -7.66
CA HIS A 37 -4.22 -10.72 -6.74
C HIS A 37 -3.37 -11.09 -5.51
N GLY A 38 -3.88 -10.78 -4.31
CA GLY A 38 -3.18 -10.98 -3.03
C GLY A 38 -2.31 -9.81 -2.58
N GLY A 39 -2.09 -8.81 -3.45
CA GLY A 39 -1.29 -7.62 -3.14
C GLY A 39 -1.86 -6.79 -1.99
N GLN A 40 -3.18 -6.61 -1.94
CA GLN A 40 -3.83 -5.84 -0.86
C GLN A 40 -3.62 -6.48 0.52
N GLN A 41 -3.76 -7.80 0.64
CA GLN A 41 -3.55 -8.50 1.92
C GLN A 41 -2.09 -8.39 2.36
N TYR A 42 -1.15 -8.61 1.44
CA TYR A 42 0.26 -8.48 1.76
C TYR A 42 0.65 -7.06 2.18
N ILE A 43 0.22 -6.04 1.44
CA ILE A 43 0.53 -4.64 1.78
C ILE A 43 -0.15 -4.23 3.10
N SER A 44 -1.33 -4.77 3.38
CA SER A 44 -2.02 -4.61 4.67
C SER A 44 -1.19 -5.18 5.82
N GLU A 45 -0.64 -6.39 5.65
CA GLU A 45 0.26 -7.02 6.62
C GLU A 45 1.58 -6.25 6.77
N LEU A 46 2.19 -5.82 5.66
CA LEU A 46 3.48 -5.12 5.63
C LEU A 46 3.43 -3.76 6.33
N PHE A 47 2.39 -2.97 6.09
CA PHE A 47 2.24 -1.62 6.66
C PHE A 47 1.40 -1.59 7.94
N GLY A 48 0.86 -2.73 8.40
CA GLY A 48 0.04 -2.79 9.62
C GLY A 48 -1.28 -2.02 9.51
N ILE A 49 -1.82 -1.85 8.29
CA ILE A 49 -3.09 -1.14 8.04
C ILE A 49 -4.17 -2.12 7.61
N SER A 50 -5.44 -1.72 7.71
CA SER A 50 -6.54 -2.55 7.22
C SER A 50 -6.61 -2.59 5.68
N VAL A 51 -7.05 -3.71 5.10
CA VAL A 51 -7.37 -3.79 3.65
C VAL A 51 -8.34 -2.70 3.22
N ARG A 52 -9.32 -2.34 4.08
CA ARG A 52 -10.26 -1.23 3.82
C ARG A 52 -9.56 0.12 3.63
N THR A 53 -8.45 0.35 4.34
CA THR A 53 -7.62 1.54 4.15
C THR A 53 -7.07 1.58 2.73
N ILE A 54 -6.59 0.44 2.23
CA ILE A 54 -6.04 0.29 0.87
C ILE A 54 -7.12 0.47 -0.19
N GLU A 55 -8.29 -0.17 -0.01
CA GLU A 55 -9.45 -0.04 -0.90
C GLU A 55 -9.87 1.42 -1.05
N ARG A 56 -10.00 2.15 0.07
CA ARG A 56 -10.31 3.58 0.04
C ARG A 56 -9.25 4.39 -0.71
N GLY A 57 -7.97 4.03 -0.57
CA GLY A 57 -6.89 4.67 -1.33
C GLY A 57 -7.01 4.42 -2.84
N ILE A 58 -7.43 3.22 -3.25
CA ILE A 58 -7.69 2.89 -4.65
C ILE A 58 -8.86 3.74 -5.17
N GLU A 59 -9.97 3.82 -4.43
CA GLU A 59 -11.13 4.62 -4.80
C GLU A 59 -10.79 6.12 -4.90
N GLU A 60 -10.00 6.66 -3.96
CA GLU A 60 -9.54 8.04 -3.96
C GLU A 60 -8.66 8.35 -5.18
N LEU A 61 -7.79 7.42 -5.59
CA LEU A 61 -6.93 7.55 -6.77
C LEU A 61 -7.67 7.37 -8.11
N GLU A 62 -8.71 6.53 -8.15
CA GLU A 62 -9.52 6.29 -9.35
C GLU A 62 -10.54 7.38 -9.63
N LYS A 63 -10.94 8.14 -8.61
CA LYS A 63 -11.73 9.37 -8.76
C LYS A 63 -10.87 10.45 -9.44
N LYS A 64 -10.79 10.38 -10.77
CA LYS A 64 -10.33 11.49 -11.60
C LYS A 64 -11.20 12.73 -11.31
N SER A 65 -10.58 13.79 -10.79
CA SER A 65 -11.07 15.17 -11.00
C SER A 65 -10.50 15.69 -12.32
#